data_AF-A0A2N3BLE0-F1
#
_entry.id   AF-A0A2N3BLE0-F1
#
_cell.length_a   1.000
_cell.length_b   1.000
_cell.length_c   1.000
_cell.angle_alpha   90.00
_cell.angle_beta   90.00
_cell.angle_gamma   90.00
#
_symmetry.space_group_name_H-M   'P 1'
#
loop_
_entity.id
_entity.type
_entity.pdbx_description
1 polymer ?
#
loop_
_entity_poly.entity_id
_entity_poly.type
_entity_poly.pdbx_seq_one_letter_code
_entity_poly.pdbx_strand_id
1 'polypeptide(L)'
;MDRAEKHWHSYLLGKEPHPGQFEQHLLIFDLIESTTITELPDNTNRFMTGAVTLDIVGSARSLMTFAKLGRFMIFGMIQKGPNAWRGTKVHVKRGILKPGEFTVPIGLLDLIREKATAAASAMDNISSIQQAKIESNILETIEDFAASDQFKSIEADARMFGDESIIWKPRG
;
A
#
# COMPACT_ATOMS: atom_id res chain seq x y z
N MET A 1 -1.90 18.99 -13.80
CA MET A 1 -1.84 18.89 -12.33
C MET A 1 -2.67 20.00 -11.69
N ASP A 2 -2.44 21.26 -12.05
CA ASP A 2 -3.04 22.46 -11.45
C ASP A 2 -4.58 22.46 -11.43
N ARG A 3 -5.22 21.90 -12.46
CA ARG A 3 -6.69 21.79 -12.50
C ARG A 3 -7.24 20.84 -11.43
N ALA A 4 -6.56 19.72 -11.21
CA ALA A 4 -6.96 18.74 -10.19
C ALA A 4 -6.78 19.32 -8.79
N GLU A 5 -5.61 19.93 -8.54
CA GLU A 5 -5.30 20.60 -7.28
C GLU A 5 -6.32 21.69 -6.95
N LYS A 6 -6.58 22.63 -7.87
CA LYS A 6 -7.56 23.71 -7.68
C LYS A 6 -8.96 23.17 -7.39
N HIS A 7 -9.38 22.12 -8.10
CA HIS A 7 -10.71 21.52 -7.90
C HIS A 7 -10.82 20.80 -6.55
N TRP A 8 -9.82 19.99 -6.20
CA TRP A 8 -9.77 19.33 -4.89
C TRP A 8 -9.73 20.33 -3.75
N HIS A 9 -8.95 21.41 -3.87
CA HIS A 9 -8.91 22.49 -2.89
C HIS A 9 -10.30 23.12 -2.70
N SER A 10 -10.99 23.49 -3.78
CA SER A 10 -12.35 24.04 -3.70
C SER A 10 -13.36 23.04 -3.11
N TYR A 11 -13.25 21.76 -3.45
CA TYR A 11 -14.07 20.69 -2.88
C TYR A 11 -13.84 20.52 -1.38
N LEU A 12 -12.58 20.47 -0.93
CA LEU A 12 -12.24 20.35 0.49
C LEU A 12 -12.70 21.57 1.30
N LEU A 13 -12.73 22.76 0.70
CA LEU A 13 -13.30 23.98 1.30
C LEU A 13 -14.83 24.05 1.21
N GLY A 14 -15.51 23.02 0.69
CA GLY A 14 -16.96 22.98 0.53
C GLY A 14 -17.51 23.93 -0.54
N LYS A 15 -16.65 24.54 -1.37
CA LYS A 15 -17.04 25.41 -2.48
C LYS A 15 -17.54 24.63 -3.68
N GLU A 16 -17.04 23.39 -3.84
CA GLU A 16 -17.53 22.44 -4.83
C GLU A 16 -18.27 21.29 -4.12
N PRO A 17 -19.39 20.78 -4.66
CA PRO A 17 -20.17 19.73 -4.01
C PRO A 17 -19.56 18.32 -4.18
N HIS A 18 -18.67 18.14 -5.17
CA HIS A 18 -18.05 16.85 -5.49
C HIS A 18 -16.72 17.02 -6.23
N PRO A 19 -15.83 15.99 -6.22
CA PRO A 19 -14.53 16.04 -6.89
C PRO A 19 -14.61 16.00 -8.44
N GLY A 20 -15.80 15.81 -9.02
CA GLY A 20 -16.01 15.80 -10.47
C GLY A 20 -15.21 14.68 -11.15
N GLN A 21 -14.48 15.03 -12.21
CA GLN A 21 -13.60 14.09 -12.94
C GLN A 21 -12.34 13.67 -12.16
N PHE A 22 -11.99 14.40 -11.08
CA PHE A 22 -10.80 14.14 -10.27
C PHE A 22 -11.15 13.16 -9.15
N GLU A 23 -11.67 12.00 -9.53
CA GLU A 23 -12.19 10.97 -8.65
C GLU A 23 -11.13 10.48 -7.65
N GLN A 24 -11.58 10.06 -6.47
CA GLN A 24 -10.74 9.30 -5.53
C GLN A 24 -11.14 7.84 -5.54
N HIS A 25 -10.13 6.97 -5.50
CA HIS A 25 -10.28 5.53 -5.41
C HIS A 25 -9.58 5.02 -4.17
N LEU A 26 -10.22 4.08 -3.47
CA LEU A 26 -9.68 3.39 -2.31
C LEU A 26 -9.61 1.89 -2.60
N LEU A 27 -8.46 1.30 -2.29
CA LEU A 27 -8.30 -0.14 -2.15
C LEU A 27 -8.05 -0.45 -0.68
N ILE A 28 -8.74 -1.46 -0.19
CA ILE A 28 -8.58 -2.00 1.15
C ILE A 28 -7.95 -3.37 1.00
N PHE A 29 -6.83 -3.58 1.68
CA PHE A 29 -6.09 -4.82 1.66
C PHE A 29 -6.14 -5.51 3.01
N ASP A 30 -5.87 -6.79 2.97
CA ASP A 30 -5.53 -7.59 4.14
C ASP A 30 -4.41 -8.55 3.74
N LEU A 31 -4.07 -9.48 4.63
CA LEU A 31 -3.15 -10.57 4.32
C LEU A 31 -3.65 -11.37 3.11
N ILE A 32 -2.72 -11.71 2.22
CA ILE A 32 -2.97 -12.53 1.05
C ILE A 32 -3.03 -13.99 1.52
N GLU A 33 -4.22 -14.58 1.48
CA GLU A 33 -4.41 -16.00 1.77
C GLU A 33 -3.91 -16.88 0.61
N SER A 34 -4.19 -16.46 -0.63
CA SER A 34 -3.72 -17.11 -1.85
C SER A 34 -3.70 -16.13 -3.02
N THR A 35 -2.93 -16.44 -4.06
CA THR A 35 -2.85 -15.61 -5.27
C THR A 35 -2.49 -16.47 -6.49
N THR A 36 -2.91 -16.00 -7.67
CA THR A 36 -2.43 -16.49 -8.96
C THR A 36 -1.34 -15.60 -9.56
N ILE A 37 -1.02 -14.49 -8.89
CA ILE A 37 -0.01 -13.53 -9.32
C ILE A 37 1.38 -14.11 -9.01
N THR A 38 2.19 -14.27 -10.03
CA THR A 38 3.58 -14.70 -9.91
C THR A 38 4.50 -13.51 -9.64
N GLU A 39 5.73 -13.77 -9.15
CA GLU A 39 6.77 -12.75 -8.99
C GLU A 39 6.34 -11.58 -8.09
N LEU A 40 5.70 -11.91 -6.98
CA LEU A 40 5.48 -10.95 -5.90
C LEU A 40 6.75 -10.87 -5.04
N PRO A 41 7.16 -9.68 -4.58
CA PRO A 41 8.21 -9.54 -3.58
C PRO A 41 7.89 -10.34 -2.31
N ASP A 42 8.91 -10.89 -1.68
CA ASP A 42 8.77 -11.73 -0.49
C ASP A 42 8.32 -10.98 0.78
N ASN A 43 8.23 -9.65 0.70
CA ASN A 43 7.68 -8.78 1.73
C ASN A 43 6.27 -8.26 1.40
N THR A 44 5.54 -8.91 0.48
CA THR A 44 4.27 -8.40 -0.02
C THR A 44 3.24 -8.20 1.10
N ASN A 45 3.05 -9.15 2.02
CA ASN A 45 2.06 -8.98 3.09
C ASN A 45 2.44 -7.84 4.03
N ARG A 46 3.73 -7.72 4.38
CA ARG A 46 4.24 -6.58 5.15
C ARG A 46 3.97 -5.25 4.44
N PHE A 47 4.24 -5.18 3.14
CA PHE A 47 3.97 -3.99 2.35
C PHE A 47 2.48 -3.66 2.31
N MET A 48 1.63 -4.66 2.08
CA MET A 48 0.18 -4.49 1.93
C MET A 48 -0.52 -4.07 3.21
N THR A 49 0.01 -4.46 4.38
CA THR A 49 -0.62 -4.21 5.68
C THR A 49 0.02 -3.07 6.49
N GLY A 50 1.32 -2.81 6.32
CA GLY A 50 2.06 -1.90 7.20
C GLY A 50 2.77 -0.73 6.52
N ALA A 51 3.02 -0.77 5.21
CA ALA A 51 3.83 0.27 4.57
C ALA A 51 3.12 1.63 4.51
N VAL A 52 3.95 2.68 4.56
CA VAL A 52 3.53 4.07 4.35
C VAL A 52 4.39 4.67 3.24
N THR A 53 3.77 5.12 2.16
CA THR A 53 4.47 5.77 1.05
C THR A 53 3.51 6.68 0.28
N LEU A 54 4.02 7.75 -0.31
CA LEU A 54 3.26 8.67 -1.13
C LEU A 54 4.06 8.99 -2.39
N ASP A 55 3.35 9.10 -3.51
CA ASP A 55 3.98 9.37 -4.81
C ASP A 55 2.98 9.97 -5.81
N ILE A 56 3.49 10.43 -6.95
CA ILE A 56 2.71 10.72 -8.15
C ILE A 56 3.06 9.65 -9.18
N VAL A 57 2.06 8.85 -9.55
CA VAL A 57 2.23 7.69 -10.40
C VAL A 57 1.44 7.87 -11.69
N GLY A 58 2.01 7.41 -12.81
CA GLY A 58 1.33 7.57 -14.08
C GLY A 58 2.16 7.21 -15.29
N SER A 59 1.57 7.49 -16.44
CA SER A 59 2.13 7.42 -17.77
C SER A 59 1.70 8.65 -18.56
N ALA A 60 2.11 8.75 -19.82
CA ALA A 60 1.65 9.81 -20.72
C ALA A 60 0.12 9.89 -20.86
N ARG A 61 -0.62 8.80 -20.56
CA ARG A 61 -2.08 8.71 -20.74
C ARG A 61 -2.87 8.75 -19.44
N SER A 62 -2.24 8.56 -18.29
CA SER A 62 -2.91 8.53 -16.99
C SER A 62 -2.00 9.08 -15.92
N LEU A 63 -2.48 9.97 -15.06
CA LEU A 63 -1.68 10.54 -13.97
C LEU A 63 -2.51 10.58 -12.69
N MET A 64 -1.93 10.14 -11.59
CA MET A 64 -2.62 9.96 -10.32
C MET A 64 -1.71 10.31 -9.16
N THR A 65 -2.27 10.84 -8.08
CA THR A 65 -1.60 10.76 -6.77
C THR A 65 -1.78 9.34 -6.23
N PHE A 66 -0.80 8.87 -5.48
CA PHE A 66 -0.82 7.59 -4.79
C PHE A 66 -0.41 7.80 -3.33
N ALA A 67 -1.16 7.20 -2.41
CA ALA A 67 -0.78 7.10 -1.01
C ALA A 67 -1.08 5.70 -0.49
N LYS A 68 -0.08 5.05 0.07
CA LYS A 68 -0.17 3.83 0.86
C LYS A 68 -0.16 4.19 2.33
N LEU A 69 -1.15 3.72 3.08
CA LEU A 69 -1.25 3.94 4.53
C LEU A 69 -1.79 2.67 5.20
N GLY A 70 -0.93 1.90 5.88
CA GLY A 70 -1.35 0.69 6.58
C GLY A 70 -1.99 -0.31 5.62
N ARG A 71 -3.28 -0.64 5.78
CA ARG A 71 -4.05 -1.53 4.89
C ARG A 71 -4.70 -0.83 3.68
N PHE A 72 -4.48 0.47 3.50
CA PHE A 72 -5.15 1.25 2.46
C PHE A 72 -4.19 1.67 1.34
N MET A 73 -4.68 1.67 0.10
CA MET A 73 -4.10 2.47 -1.00
C MET A 73 -5.14 3.45 -1.52
N ILE A 74 -4.75 4.70 -1.61
CA ILE A 74 -5.60 5.81 -2.02
C ILE A 74 -5.03 6.37 -3.32
N PHE A 75 -5.89 6.54 -4.32
CA PHE A 75 -5.54 7.13 -5.61
C PHE A 75 -6.39 8.36 -5.88
N GLY A 76 -5.76 9.47 -6.21
CA GLY A 76 -6.44 10.69 -6.67
C GLY A 76 -6.22 10.87 -8.17
N MET A 77 -7.29 10.84 -8.96
CA MET A 77 -7.19 10.95 -10.41
C MET A 77 -6.85 12.38 -10.83
N ILE A 78 -5.67 12.60 -11.41
CA ILE A 78 -5.26 13.89 -12.01
C ILE A 78 -5.62 13.92 -13.50
N GLN A 79 -5.30 12.83 -14.20
CA GLN A 79 -5.66 12.58 -15.59
C GLN A 79 -6.11 11.12 -15.70
N LYS A 80 -7.40 10.92 -16.03
CA LYS A 80 -7.98 9.58 -16.13
C LYS A 80 -7.57 8.93 -17.45
N GLY A 81 -6.87 7.80 -17.37
CA GLY A 81 -6.58 6.95 -18.53
C GLY A 81 -7.78 6.10 -18.97
N PRO A 82 -7.61 5.28 -20.03
CA PRO A 82 -8.67 4.41 -20.54
C PRO A 82 -8.94 3.18 -19.64
N ASN A 83 -8.06 2.91 -18.68
CA ASN A 83 -8.13 1.69 -17.86
C ASN A 83 -9.30 1.74 -16.88
N ALA A 84 -9.94 0.59 -16.71
CA ALA A 84 -11.10 0.46 -15.85
C ALA A 84 -10.71 0.46 -14.36
N TRP A 85 -11.42 1.29 -13.61
CA TRP A 85 -11.50 1.23 -12.15
C TRP A 85 -12.93 0.85 -11.80
N ARG A 86 -13.14 -0.32 -11.17
CA ARG A 86 -14.48 -0.79 -10.77
C ARG A 86 -14.49 -1.24 -9.32
N GLY A 87 -15.51 -0.82 -8.58
CA GLY A 87 -15.66 -1.18 -7.16
C GLY A 87 -14.81 -0.37 -6.18
N THR A 88 -14.06 0.64 -6.67
CA THR A 88 -13.02 1.32 -5.88
C THR A 88 -13.31 2.79 -5.61
N LYS A 89 -14.29 3.38 -6.30
CA LYS A 89 -14.58 4.83 -6.23
C LYS A 89 -15.16 5.21 -4.87
N VAL A 90 -14.63 6.27 -4.27
CA VAL A 90 -15.18 6.87 -3.05
C VAL A 90 -16.31 7.84 -3.42
N HIS A 91 -17.52 7.57 -2.93
CA HIS A 91 -18.70 8.38 -3.20
C HIS A 91 -18.88 9.48 -2.14
N VAL A 92 -19.28 10.68 -2.59
CA VAL A 92 -19.51 11.84 -1.72
C VAL A 92 -20.80 11.64 -0.92
N LYS A 93 -20.77 11.89 0.40
CA LYS A 93 -21.93 11.87 1.32
C LYS A 93 -22.71 10.54 1.38
N ARG A 94 -22.18 9.47 0.78
CA ARG A 94 -22.75 8.13 0.79
C ARG A 94 -21.61 7.12 0.69
N GLY A 95 -21.67 6.05 1.47
CA GLY A 95 -20.82 4.88 1.22
C GLY A 95 -20.47 4.12 2.49
N ILE A 96 -20.64 2.80 2.44
CA ILE A 96 -19.87 1.87 3.26
C ILE A 96 -18.83 1.29 2.30
N LEU A 97 -17.56 1.52 2.56
CA LEU A 97 -16.48 0.85 1.84
C LEU A 97 -16.36 -0.53 2.48
N LYS A 98 -16.72 -1.58 1.73
CA LYS A 98 -16.63 -2.96 2.18
C LYS A 98 -15.57 -3.69 1.35
N PRO A 99 -14.85 -4.64 1.95
CA PRO A 99 -14.10 -5.62 1.18
C PRO A 99 -15.01 -6.27 0.13
N GLY A 100 -14.49 -6.45 -1.08
CA GLY A 100 -15.26 -6.99 -2.19
C GLY A 100 -14.38 -7.13 -3.44
N GLU A 101 -15.00 -7.61 -4.51
CA GLU A 101 -14.33 -7.74 -5.80
C GLU A 101 -14.14 -6.37 -6.44
N PHE A 102 -12.91 -6.07 -6.85
CA PHE A 102 -12.57 -4.85 -7.57
C PHE A 102 -11.79 -5.16 -8.84
N THR A 103 -11.89 -4.27 -9.83
CA THR A 103 -11.02 -4.27 -11.00
C THR A 103 -10.14 -3.03 -10.97
N VAL A 104 -8.84 -3.24 -11.10
CA VAL A 104 -7.81 -2.19 -11.13
C VAL A 104 -7.01 -2.26 -12.43
N PRO A 105 -6.35 -1.17 -12.85
CA PRO A 105 -5.44 -1.20 -13.99
C PRO A 105 -4.30 -2.19 -13.82
N ILE A 106 -3.90 -2.88 -14.89
CA ILE A 106 -2.83 -3.88 -14.85
C ILE A 106 -1.50 -3.33 -14.31
N GLY A 107 -1.15 -2.09 -14.67
CA GLY A 107 0.08 -1.43 -14.21
C GLY A 107 0.09 -1.11 -12.71
N LEU A 108 -1.00 -1.33 -11.99
CA LEU A 108 -0.99 -1.21 -10.53
C LEU A 108 -0.12 -2.30 -9.89
N LEU A 109 -0.06 -3.49 -10.49
CA LEU A 109 0.80 -4.56 -9.98
C LEU A 109 2.28 -4.16 -10.04
N ASP A 110 2.71 -3.51 -11.13
CA ASP A 110 4.08 -3.02 -11.28
C ASP A 110 4.42 -1.97 -10.21
N LEU A 111 3.48 -1.06 -9.92
CA LEU A 111 3.63 -0.10 -8.83
C LEU A 111 3.77 -0.79 -7.47
N ILE A 112 2.95 -1.81 -7.19
CA ILE A 112 3.03 -2.57 -5.93
C ILE A 112 4.39 -3.25 -5.81
N ARG A 113 4.87 -3.90 -6.88
CA ARG A 113 6.19 -4.53 -6.92
C ARG A 113 7.29 -3.52 -6.67
N GLU A 114 7.28 -2.40 -7.41
CA GLU A 114 8.27 -1.34 -7.26
C GLU A 114 8.35 -0.82 -5.82
N LYS A 115 7.20 -0.50 -5.22
CA LYS A 115 7.16 0.08 -3.86
C LYS A 115 7.44 -0.94 -2.77
N ALA A 116 7.02 -2.21 -2.93
CA ALA A 116 7.37 -3.27 -2.01
C ALA A 116 8.87 -3.58 -2.03
N THR A 117 9.49 -3.65 -3.22
CA THR A 117 10.94 -3.80 -3.37
C THR A 117 11.68 -2.60 -2.79
N ALA A 118 11.22 -1.37 -3.01
CA ALA A 118 11.82 -0.19 -2.38
C ALA A 118 11.74 -0.24 -0.85
N ALA A 119 10.63 -0.73 -0.29
CA ALA A 119 10.48 -0.93 1.15
C ALA A 119 11.40 -2.02 1.70
N ALA A 120 11.59 -3.14 0.97
CA ALA A 120 12.54 -4.18 1.33
C ALA A 120 13.98 -3.64 1.34
N SER A 121 14.39 -2.98 0.26
CA SER A 121 15.71 -2.36 0.16
C SER A 121 15.97 -1.33 1.27
N ALA A 122 14.95 -0.58 1.68
CA ALA A 122 15.09 0.36 2.81
C ALA A 122 15.33 -0.37 4.14
N MET A 123 14.70 -1.52 4.35
CA MET A 123 14.90 -2.38 5.53
C MET A 123 16.32 -2.97 5.55
N ASP A 124 16.82 -3.43 4.39
CA ASP A 124 18.17 -4.01 4.26
C ASP A 124 19.29 -2.99 4.53
N ASN A 125 19.00 -1.70 4.35
CA ASN A 125 19.93 -0.61 4.58
C ASN A 125 19.86 -0.01 5.99
N ILE A 126 19.12 -0.63 6.93
CA ILE A 126 19.13 -0.24 8.33
C ILE A 126 20.54 -0.45 8.92
N SER A 127 21.04 0.56 9.64
CA SER A 127 22.35 0.47 10.29
C SER A 127 22.37 -0.59 11.39
N SER A 128 23.53 -1.19 11.65
CA SER A 128 23.68 -2.19 12.73
C SER A 128 23.23 -1.67 14.11
N ILE A 129 23.44 -0.37 14.39
CA ILE A 129 23.01 0.27 15.63
C ILE A 129 21.48 0.32 15.73
N GLN A 130 20.80 0.66 14.64
CA GLN A 130 19.34 0.68 14.59
C GLN A 130 18.78 -0.75 14.66
N GLN A 131 19.40 -1.69 13.95
CA GLN A 131 19.03 -3.09 13.99
C GLN A 131 19.09 -3.63 15.42
N ALA A 132 20.20 -3.42 16.14
CA ALA A 132 20.35 -3.85 17.53
C ALA A 132 19.29 -3.24 18.46
N LYS A 133 18.88 -1.97 18.22
CA LYS A 133 17.79 -1.34 18.97
C LYS A 133 16.44 -2.00 18.69
N ILE A 134 16.16 -2.35 17.44
CA ILE A 134 14.91 -3.02 17.10
C ILE A 134 14.90 -4.43 17.73
N GLU A 135 16.01 -5.17 17.66
CA GLU A 135 16.14 -6.49 18.29
C GLU A 135 15.93 -6.43 19.81
N SER A 136 16.59 -5.49 20.50
CA SER A 136 16.41 -5.29 21.95
C SER A 136 14.95 -4.99 22.28
N ASN A 137 14.31 -4.11 21.52
CA ASN A 137 12.91 -3.75 21.75
C ASN A 137 11.97 -4.95 21.55
N ILE A 138 12.18 -5.74 20.50
CA ILE A 138 11.40 -6.96 20.26
C ILE A 138 11.56 -7.96 21.40
N LEU A 139 12.79 -8.17 21.90
CA LEU A 139 13.05 -9.09 23.00
C LEU A 139 12.41 -8.61 24.31
N GLU A 140 12.45 -7.31 24.59
CA GLU A 140 11.81 -6.70 25.76
C GLU A 140 10.28 -6.78 25.72
N THR A 141 9.68 -6.81 24.52
CA THR A 141 8.22 -6.83 24.32
C THR A 141 7.76 -8.04 23.49
N ILE A 142 8.38 -9.21 23.69
CA ILE A 142 8.21 -10.36 22.79
C ILE A 142 6.76 -10.86 22.70
N GLU A 143 6.03 -10.85 23.81
CA GLU A 143 4.62 -11.26 23.85
C GLU A 143 3.73 -10.31 23.04
N ASP A 144 3.93 -8.99 23.22
CA ASP A 144 3.22 -7.95 22.47
C ASP A 144 3.57 -8.02 20.97
N PHE A 145 4.84 -8.27 20.64
CA PHE A 145 5.28 -8.44 19.27
C PHE A 145 4.61 -9.64 18.63
N ALA A 146 4.58 -10.80 19.29
CA ALA A 146 3.92 -12.01 18.78
C ALA A 146 2.41 -11.81 18.56
N ALA A 147 1.76 -10.96 19.35
CA ALA A 147 0.35 -10.61 19.18
C ALA A 147 0.09 -9.54 18.10
N SER A 148 1.14 -8.86 17.61
CA SER A 148 1.04 -7.71 16.72
C SER A 148 0.64 -8.06 15.29
N ASP A 149 0.08 -7.09 14.57
CA ASP A 149 -0.17 -7.22 13.12
C ASP A 149 1.12 -7.32 12.31
N GLN A 150 2.23 -6.75 12.81
CA GLN A 150 3.54 -6.85 12.17
C GLN A 150 4.00 -8.32 12.14
N PHE A 151 3.90 -9.04 13.26
CA PHE A 151 4.26 -10.45 13.32
C PHE A 151 3.39 -11.30 12.39
N LYS A 152 2.07 -11.08 12.38
CA LYS A 152 1.15 -11.77 11.44
C LYS A 152 1.53 -11.56 9.98
N SER A 153 1.97 -10.35 9.61
CA SER A 153 2.40 -10.07 8.24
C SER A 153 3.72 -10.76 7.88
N ILE A 154 4.66 -10.87 8.83
CA ILE A 154 5.91 -11.63 8.67
C ILE A 154 5.60 -13.12 8.51
N GLU A 155 4.72 -13.67 9.34
CA GLU A 155 4.32 -15.08 9.25
C GLU A 155 3.62 -15.38 7.91
N ALA A 156 2.77 -14.48 7.43
CA ALA A 156 2.10 -14.63 6.15
C ALA A 156 3.10 -14.63 4.97
N ASP A 157 4.11 -13.77 5.01
CA ASP A 157 5.20 -13.76 4.04
C ASP A 157 6.00 -15.08 4.10
N ALA A 158 6.36 -15.56 5.29
CA ALA A 158 7.08 -16.82 5.46
C ALA A 158 6.28 -18.03 4.93
N ARG A 159 4.97 -18.07 5.19
CA ARG A 159 4.08 -19.12 4.68
C ARG A 159 3.98 -19.11 3.15
N MET A 160 4.01 -17.93 2.55
CA MET A 160 3.78 -17.73 1.12
C MET A 160 5.06 -17.88 0.29
N PHE A 161 6.20 -17.44 0.82
CA PHE A 161 7.46 -17.32 0.08
C PHE A 161 8.61 -18.15 0.68
N GLY A 162 8.42 -18.76 1.85
CA GLY A 162 9.45 -19.50 2.57
C GLY A 162 10.12 -18.70 3.69
N ASP A 163 10.78 -19.41 4.60
CA ASP A 163 11.44 -18.84 5.79
C ASP A 163 12.53 -17.82 5.45
N GLU A 164 13.06 -17.85 4.23
CA GLU A 164 14.04 -16.89 3.73
C GLU A 164 13.52 -15.45 3.67
N SER A 165 12.19 -15.27 3.59
CA SER A 165 11.52 -13.96 3.58
C SER A 165 11.52 -13.26 4.94
N ILE A 166 11.93 -13.95 6.00
CA ILE A 166 12.02 -13.39 7.35
C ILE A 166 13.23 -12.44 7.41
N ILE A 167 12.97 -11.16 7.74
CA ILE A 167 13.98 -10.08 7.80
C ILE A 167 15.13 -10.39 8.79
N TRP A 168 14.86 -11.26 9.77
CA TRP A 168 15.70 -11.49 10.94
C TRP A 168 16.45 -12.82 10.83
N LYS A 169 17.31 -12.97 9.82
CA LYS A 169 18.27 -14.08 9.85
C LYS A 169 19.34 -13.75 10.89
N PRO A 170 19.60 -14.61 11.89
CA PRO A 170 20.83 -14.51 12.64
C PRO A 170 21.96 -14.63 11.62
N ARG A 171 22.78 -13.59 11.48
CA ARG A 171 24.05 -13.73 10.78
C ARG A 171 24.90 -14.65 11.66
N GLY A 172 25.04 -15.90 11.22
CA GLY A 172 25.97 -16.86 11.81
C GLY A 172 27.42 -16.41 11.70
#